data_AF-A0A2V6E2T1-F1
#
_entry.id   AF-A0A2V6E2T1-F1
#
_cell.length_a   1.000
_cell.length_b   1.000
_cell.length_c   1.000
_cell.angle_alpha   90.00
_cell.angle_beta   90.00
_cell.angle_gamma   90.00
#
_symmetry.space_group_name_H-M   'P 1'
#
loop_
_entity.id
_entity.type
_entity.pdbx_description
1 polymer ?
#
loop_
_entity_poly.entity_id
_entity_poly.type
_entity_poly.pdbx_seq_one_letter_code
_entity_poly.pdbx_strand_id
1 'polypeptide(L)'
;MNSNLTAKRSRPTKSTTNWKRVRTWKSAGQFGKPPRNPGPRSNRISWSCAISKYKLAEKYHQPVPQKIPAHWINNRWAQEWPDLVEAANIDKYFEGHSADWIIKTAEQFYTGLGFSPLPESFWKKSDLYPLPPDSKRKKNTHASCWHIDLENDIRSLQSIEPNARWFFTAHHELGHGYYFKAYTRPEVPYLLRTGAAPGFHEGVGELISLASSQVPYLQSRGILPKDFKPDMNAFLLDDALARAIPFIYFSCGTMPHWEADIYAHNLPADQWNARWWKYVSDMQGIEPPSPRGEEWCDAATKTHINDTPAYYYNYAFATVFKFQLHDYIARKILHQPPQSCNYADNKEVGTWLNNILKKGSTEDWRKVLKEATGEDISTRAMADYFKPLQSWLEEQNKGRQIGWE
;
A
#
# COMPACT_ATOMS: atom_id res chain seq x y z
N MET A 1 64.75 -43.88 6.95
CA MET A 1 65.91 -43.01 6.67
C MET A 1 65.38 -41.62 6.34
N ASN A 2 65.96 -40.61 7.01
CA ASN A 2 65.67 -39.18 6.90
C ASN A 2 65.75 -38.66 5.46
N SER A 3 64.95 -37.64 5.11
CA SER A 3 65.48 -36.28 4.97
C SER A 3 64.41 -35.24 4.62
N ASN A 4 64.34 -34.24 5.50
CA ASN A 4 63.74 -32.91 5.41
C ASN A 4 63.76 -32.23 4.03
N LEU A 5 62.74 -31.42 3.75
CA LEU A 5 62.88 -30.17 2.99
C LEU A 5 61.90 -29.10 3.52
N THR A 6 62.49 -28.10 4.16
CA THR A 6 61.90 -26.88 4.73
C THR A 6 61.46 -25.87 3.68
N ALA A 7 60.31 -25.23 3.92
CA ALA A 7 59.78 -24.11 3.14
C ALA A 7 60.54 -22.79 3.37
N LYS A 8 60.89 -22.08 2.30
CA LYS A 8 61.24 -20.65 2.31
C LYS A 8 60.17 -19.86 1.55
N ARG A 9 59.52 -18.91 2.23
CA ARG A 9 58.60 -17.91 1.64
C ARG A 9 59.40 -16.74 1.07
N SER A 10 59.17 -16.40 -0.20
CA SER A 10 59.65 -15.17 -0.85
C SER A 10 58.54 -14.11 -0.90
N ARG A 11 58.89 -12.86 -0.54
CA ARG A 11 58.03 -11.66 -0.65
C ARG A 11 57.94 -11.18 -2.11
N PRO A 12 56.80 -10.66 -2.60
CA PRO A 12 56.74 -9.91 -3.84
C PRO A 12 57.00 -8.41 -3.64
N THR A 13 57.66 -7.83 -4.63
CA THR A 13 58.11 -6.45 -4.79
C THR A 13 56.98 -5.47 -5.12
N LYS A 14 57.14 -4.21 -4.67
CA LYS A 14 56.26 -3.06 -4.93
C LYS A 14 56.26 -2.67 -6.41
N SER A 15 55.08 -2.55 -7.01
CA SER A 15 54.84 -1.83 -8.26
C SER A 15 54.06 -0.55 -7.94
N THR A 16 54.60 0.59 -8.36
CA THR A 16 54.04 1.93 -8.23
C THR A 16 53.23 2.27 -9.47
N THR A 17 51.90 2.33 -9.35
CA THR A 17 51.04 2.95 -10.37
C THR A 17 50.23 4.08 -9.75
N ASN A 18 50.33 5.23 -10.40
CA ASN A 18 50.04 6.57 -9.92
C ASN A 18 48.56 6.91 -10.14
N TRP A 19 47.69 6.65 -9.16
CA TRP A 19 46.28 7.11 -9.17
C TRP A 19 46.14 8.46 -8.46
N LYS A 20 46.62 9.53 -9.11
CA LYS A 20 46.24 10.91 -8.75
C LYS A 20 45.12 11.38 -9.67
N ARG A 21 43.87 11.22 -9.21
CA ARG A 21 42.68 12.10 -9.41
C ARG A 21 41.41 11.29 -9.15
N VAL A 22 41.08 11.06 -7.89
CA VAL A 22 39.69 10.87 -7.48
C VAL A 22 39.17 12.26 -7.12
N ARG A 23 38.39 12.85 -8.03
CA ARG A 23 37.60 14.04 -7.73
C ARG A 23 36.68 13.69 -6.56
N THR A 24 36.84 14.41 -5.47
CA THR A 24 35.91 14.44 -4.34
C THR A 24 34.50 14.72 -4.86
N TRP A 25 33.60 13.76 -4.74
CA TRP A 25 32.15 13.99 -4.80
C TRP A 25 31.76 14.78 -3.54
N LYS A 26 31.98 16.11 -3.58
CA LYS A 26 31.37 17.08 -2.68
C LYS A 26 30.33 17.87 -3.47
N SER A 27 29.20 17.25 -3.77
CA SER A 27 27.96 17.94 -4.19
C SER A 27 26.77 16.98 -4.27
N ALA A 28 26.35 16.47 -3.12
CA ALA A 28 25.00 15.91 -2.91
C ALA A 28 24.75 15.86 -1.39
N GLY A 29 24.84 17.04 -0.77
CA GLY A 29 24.78 17.21 0.68
C GLY A 29 23.99 18.47 1.03
N GLN A 30 22.74 18.50 0.60
CA GLN A 30 21.70 19.30 1.22
C GLN A 30 20.50 18.38 1.43
N PHE A 31 20.62 17.46 2.39
CA PHE A 31 19.43 17.06 3.13
C PHE A 31 18.89 18.34 3.76
N GLY A 32 17.79 18.84 3.19
CA GLY A 32 17.12 20.02 3.70
C GLY A 32 16.90 19.86 5.20
N LYS A 33 17.09 20.95 5.95
CA LYS A 33 16.69 21.03 7.35
C LYS A 33 15.27 20.46 7.50
N PRO A 34 14.94 19.74 8.57
CA PRO A 34 13.55 19.35 8.83
C PRO A 34 12.68 20.62 8.75
N PRO A 35 11.53 20.56 8.07
CA PRO A 35 10.71 21.75 7.87
C PRO A 35 10.42 22.39 9.23
N ARG A 36 10.85 23.65 9.38
CA ARG A 36 10.42 24.52 10.48
C ARG A 36 8.93 24.74 10.30
N ASN A 37 8.13 24.30 11.28
CA ASN A 37 6.67 24.42 11.40
C ASN A 37 5.89 24.00 10.14
N PRO A 38 5.02 22.97 10.23
CA PRO A 38 4.01 22.81 9.20
C PRO A 38 3.06 24.01 9.30
N GLY A 39 3.26 25.01 8.43
CA GLY A 39 2.21 25.99 8.13
C GLY A 39 0.95 25.27 7.59
N PRO A 40 -0.16 25.98 7.31
CA PRO A 40 -1.55 25.50 7.28
C PRO A 40 -1.93 24.50 6.16
N ARG A 41 -0.98 23.71 5.65
CA ARG A 41 -1.17 22.59 4.73
C ARG A 41 -1.46 21.26 5.44
N SER A 42 -1.49 21.22 6.79
CA SER A 42 -1.94 20.07 7.59
C SER A 42 -3.45 19.81 7.51
N ASN A 43 -4.19 20.63 6.76
CA ASN A 43 -5.65 20.66 6.80
C ASN A 43 -6.36 19.44 6.21
N ARG A 44 -5.80 18.67 5.26
CA ARG A 44 -6.62 17.64 4.56
C ARG A 44 -6.98 16.42 5.42
N ILE A 45 -6.03 15.90 6.18
CA ILE A 45 -6.32 14.83 7.13
C ILE A 45 -7.26 15.34 8.23
N SER A 46 -7.09 16.60 8.65
CA SER A 46 -7.82 17.12 9.79
C SER A 46 -9.31 17.30 9.53
N TRP A 47 -9.74 17.50 8.28
CA TRP A 47 -11.16 17.50 7.89
C TRP A 47 -11.82 16.11 7.98
N SER A 48 -11.15 15.06 7.48
CA SER A 48 -11.64 13.67 7.62
C SER A 48 -11.56 13.20 9.07
N CYS A 49 -10.53 13.61 9.83
CA CYS A 49 -10.41 13.34 11.25
C CYS A 49 -11.51 14.03 12.06
N ALA A 50 -11.89 15.26 11.70
CA ALA A 50 -12.98 15.98 12.35
C ALA A 50 -14.26 15.16 12.24
N ILE A 51 -14.79 14.91 11.03
CA ILE A 51 -16.06 14.16 10.88
C ILE A 51 -15.99 12.76 11.54
N SER A 52 -14.84 12.08 11.48
CA SER A 52 -14.66 10.75 12.08
C SER A 52 -14.75 10.80 13.60
N LYS A 53 -14.16 11.81 14.26
CA LYS A 53 -14.27 11.99 15.72
C LYS A 53 -15.70 12.14 16.20
N TYR A 54 -16.51 12.95 15.51
CA TYR A 54 -17.92 13.14 15.86
C TYR A 54 -18.73 11.86 15.65
N LYS A 55 -18.55 11.18 14.50
CA LYS A 55 -19.23 9.90 14.23
C LYS A 55 -18.87 8.80 15.22
N LEU A 56 -17.60 8.70 15.59
CA LEU A 56 -17.14 7.72 16.56
C LEU A 56 -17.68 8.03 17.97
N ALA A 57 -17.65 9.30 18.38
CA ALA A 57 -18.22 9.73 19.65
C ALA A 57 -19.72 9.41 19.75
N GLU A 58 -20.48 9.64 18.67
CA GLU A 58 -21.89 9.25 18.56
C GLU A 58 -22.05 7.72 18.68
N LYS A 59 -21.28 6.94 17.90
CA LYS A 59 -21.32 5.47 17.90
C LYS A 59 -21.05 4.86 19.28
N TYR A 60 -20.12 5.44 20.04
CA TYR A 60 -19.72 4.93 21.36
C TYR A 60 -20.47 5.61 22.52
N HIS A 61 -21.39 6.54 22.23
CA HIS A 61 -22.12 7.33 23.22
C HIS A 61 -21.18 8.06 24.20
N GLN A 62 -20.14 8.69 23.67
CA GLN A 62 -19.12 9.43 24.41
C GLN A 62 -19.08 10.91 23.96
N PRO A 63 -18.52 11.83 24.78
CA PRO A 63 -18.18 13.17 24.33
C PRO A 63 -17.20 13.12 23.15
N VAL A 64 -17.25 14.14 22.28
CA VAL A 64 -16.31 14.27 21.17
C VAL A 64 -14.90 14.48 21.74
N PRO A 65 -13.95 13.55 21.50
CA PRO A 65 -12.64 13.63 22.10
C PRO A 65 -11.73 14.58 21.29
N GLN A 66 -10.65 15.06 21.92
CA GLN A 66 -9.64 15.84 21.20
C GLN A 66 -8.85 14.97 20.20
N LYS A 67 -8.41 13.79 20.63
CA LYS A 67 -7.78 12.75 19.79
C LYS A 67 -8.67 11.52 19.78
N ILE A 68 -8.67 10.75 18.70
CA ILE A 68 -9.47 9.51 18.63
C ILE A 68 -8.80 8.45 19.51
N PRO A 69 -9.49 7.83 20.47
CA PRO A 69 -8.96 6.67 21.17
C PRO A 69 -8.73 5.53 20.18
N ALA A 70 -7.53 4.94 20.16
CA ALA A 70 -7.13 3.95 19.14
C ALA A 70 -8.10 2.76 19.00
N HIS A 71 -8.66 2.32 20.13
CA HIS A 71 -9.62 1.22 20.20
C HIS A 71 -11.04 1.53 19.66
N TRP A 72 -11.33 2.78 19.28
CA TRP A 72 -12.58 3.16 18.62
C TRP A 72 -12.56 2.86 17.12
N ILE A 73 -11.37 2.66 16.54
CA ILE A 73 -11.20 2.38 15.12
C ILE A 73 -11.07 0.87 14.94
N ASN A 74 -11.82 0.29 14.00
CA ASN A 74 -11.81 -1.14 13.72
C ASN A 74 -10.59 -1.58 12.89
N ASN A 75 -9.40 -1.13 13.31
CA ASN A 75 -8.11 -1.50 12.75
C ASN A 75 -7.07 -1.41 13.86
N ARG A 76 -6.34 -2.50 14.11
CA ARG A 76 -5.43 -2.65 15.26
C ARG A 76 -4.41 -1.51 15.42
N TRP A 77 -3.96 -0.92 14.32
CA TRP A 77 -2.97 0.16 14.31
C TRP A 77 -3.57 1.50 13.89
N ALA A 78 -4.87 1.52 13.61
CA ALA A 78 -5.60 2.65 13.04
C ALA A 78 -4.92 3.26 11.79
N GLN A 79 -4.18 2.43 11.04
CA GLN A 79 -3.57 2.81 9.78
C GLN A 79 -4.62 3.09 8.70
N GLU A 80 -5.80 2.48 8.84
CA GLU A 80 -6.97 2.59 7.97
C GLU A 80 -8.18 2.63 8.87
N TRP A 81 -9.21 3.38 8.49
CA TRP A 81 -10.41 3.58 9.30
C TRP A 81 -11.64 2.99 8.59
N PRO A 82 -11.73 1.65 8.49
CA PRO A 82 -12.85 0.99 7.84
C PRO A 82 -14.13 1.12 8.68
N ASP A 83 -15.26 0.80 8.06
CA ASP A 83 -16.57 0.64 8.71
C ASP A 83 -17.14 1.92 9.36
N LEU A 84 -16.66 3.10 8.95
CA LEU A 84 -17.18 4.41 9.42
C LEU A 84 -18.27 5.01 8.52
N VAL A 85 -18.48 4.42 7.35
CA VAL A 85 -19.41 4.93 6.34
C VAL A 85 -20.38 3.83 5.93
N GLU A 86 -21.44 3.65 6.72
CA GLU A 86 -22.45 2.60 6.50
C GLU A 86 -23.07 2.64 5.09
N ALA A 87 -23.30 3.84 4.54
CA ALA A 87 -23.86 4.01 3.19
C ALA A 87 -22.94 3.50 2.06
N ALA A 88 -21.66 3.24 2.34
CA ALA A 88 -20.70 2.63 1.42
C ALA A 88 -20.51 1.12 1.66
N ASN A 89 -21.15 0.53 2.69
CA ASN A 89 -21.06 -0.90 2.95
C ASN A 89 -21.86 -1.68 1.90
N ILE A 90 -21.15 -2.53 1.16
CA ILE A 90 -21.71 -3.37 0.10
C ILE A 90 -21.61 -4.87 0.41
N ASP A 91 -21.26 -5.28 1.63
CA ASP A 91 -21.02 -6.69 1.97
C ASP A 91 -22.25 -7.57 1.72
N LYS A 92 -23.46 -7.05 1.95
CA LYS A 92 -24.72 -7.76 1.65
C LYS A 92 -24.83 -8.20 0.19
N TYR A 93 -24.16 -7.52 -0.74
CA TYR A 93 -24.17 -7.85 -2.16
C TYR A 93 -23.19 -8.99 -2.53
N PHE A 94 -22.37 -9.42 -1.58
CA PHE A 94 -21.51 -10.60 -1.72
C PHE A 94 -22.17 -11.87 -1.15
N GLU A 95 -23.32 -11.76 -0.49
CA GLU A 95 -24.08 -12.91 -0.03
C GLU A 95 -24.45 -13.85 -1.20
N GLY A 96 -24.25 -15.15 -1.01
CA GLY A 96 -24.48 -16.16 -2.05
C GLY A 96 -23.32 -16.37 -3.03
N HIS A 97 -22.31 -15.48 -3.05
CA HIS A 97 -21.06 -15.75 -3.75
C HIS A 97 -20.16 -16.68 -2.92
N SER A 98 -19.32 -17.46 -3.60
CA SER A 98 -18.32 -18.32 -2.95
C SER A 98 -16.94 -17.64 -2.93
N ALA A 99 -16.08 -18.05 -2.00
CA ALA A 99 -14.68 -17.61 -1.98
C ALA A 99 -13.92 -17.97 -3.27
N ASP A 100 -14.25 -19.12 -3.88
CA ASP A 100 -13.70 -19.55 -5.17
C ASP A 100 -14.17 -18.64 -6.33
N TRP A 101 -15.42 -18.18 -6.28
CA TRP A 101 -15.91 -17.19 -7.23
C TRP A 101 -15.12 -15.88 -7.13
N ILE A 102 -14.83 -15.40 -5.91
CA ILE A 102 -14.05 -14.16 -5.71
C ILE A 102 -12.68 -14.24 -6.39
N ILE A 103 -11.90 -15.27 -6.11
CA ILE A 103 -10.53 -15.36 -6.66
C ILE A 103 -10.54 -15.57 -8.18
N LYS A 104 -11.53 -16.29 -8.72
CA LYS A 104 -11.70 -16.45 -10.17
C LYS A 104 -12.14 -15.16 -10.84
N THR A 105 -13.02 -14.37 -10.21
CA THR A 105 -13.38 -13.04 -10.72
C THR A 105 -12.20 -12.09 -10.69
N ALA A 106 -11.35 -12.18 -9.68
CA ALA A 106 -10.09 -11.45 -9.66
C ALA A 106 -9.17 -11.85 -10.82
N GLU A 107 -9.01 -13.13 -11.15
CA GLU A 107 -8.24 -13.57 -12.33
C GLU A 107 -8.88 -13.07 -13.64
N GLN A 108 -10.22 -13.14 -13.73
CA GLN A 108 -10.98 -12.67 -14.89
C GLN A 108 -10.70 -11.20 -15.20
N PHE A 109 -10.53 -10.35 -14.18
CA PHE A 109 -10.15 -8.96 -14.36
C PHE A 109 -8.87 -8.82 -15.22
N TYR A 110 -7.80 -9.51 -14.83
CA TYR A 110 -6.53 -9.46 -15.54
C TYR A 110 -6.57 -10.15 -16.90
N THR A 111 -7.24 -11.30 -17.01
CA THR A 111 -7.39 -11.95 -18.32
C THR A 111 -8.23 -11.14 -19.30
N GLY A 112 -9.24 -10.41 -18.81
CA GLY A 112 -10.03 -9.45 -19.60
C GLY A 112 -9.19 -8.28 -20.13
N LEU A 113 -8.22 -7.82 -19.34
CA LEU A 113 -7.19 -6.87 -19.79
C LEU A 113 -6.25 -7.46 -20.86
N GLY A 114 -6.27 -8.78 -21.09
CA GLY A 114 -5.45 -9.46 -22.08
C GLY A 114 -4.17 -10.09 -21.53
N PHE A 115 -4.01 -10.15 -20.21
CA PHE A 115 -2.94 -10.95 -19.61
C PHE A 115 -3.25 -12.45 -19.74
N SER A 116 -2.21 -13.30 -19.79
CA SER A 116 -2.40 -14.75 -19.81
C SER A 116 -2.90 -15.28 -18.45
N PRO A 117 -3.67 -16.38 -18.38
CA PRO A 117 -4.13 -16.98 -17.12
C PRO A 117 -2.99 -17.34 -16.17
N LEU A 118 -3.24 -17.36 -14.86
CA LEU A 118 -2.26 -17.76 -13.85
C LEU A 118 -1.80 -19.21 -14.10
N PRO A 119 -0.54 -19.55 -13.76
CA PRO A 119 -0.05 -20.91 -13.94
C PRO A 119 -0.81 -21.89 -13.05
N GLU A 120 -0.85 -23.17 -13.46
CA GLU A 120 -1.53 -24.22 -12.70
C GLU A 120 -0.98 -24.38 -11.27
N SER A 121 0.30 -24.03 -11.06
CA SER A 121 0.95 -23.96 -9.75
C SER A 121 0.20 -23.06 -8.77
N PHE A 122 -0.36 -21.93 -9.24
CA PHE A 122 -1.15 -21.03 -8.42
C PHE A 122 -2.36 -21.75 -7.83
N TRP A 123 -3.15 -22.40 -8.68
CA TRP A 123 -4.39 -23.06 -8.26
C TRP A 123 -4.15 -24.29 -7.38
N LYS A 124 -3.10 -25.06 -7.67
CA LYS A 124 -2.80 -26.30 -6.93
C LYS A 124 -2.05 -26.09 -5.62
N LYS A 125 -1.27 -25.01 -5.49
CA LYS A 125 -0.31 -24.85 -4.39
C LYS A 125 -0.53 -23.61 -3.51
N SER A 126 -1.47 -22.72 -3.87
CA SER A 126 -1.84 -21.57 -3.03
C SER A 126 -2.68 -21.99 -1.83
N ASP A 127 -2.57 -21.25 -0.74
CA ASP A 127 -3.38 -21.43 0.47
C ASP A 127 -4.37 -20.27 0.58
N LEU A 128 -5.47 -20.37 -0.17
CA LEU A 128 -6.37 -19.25 -0.49
C LEU A 128 -7.50 -19.02 0.53
N TYR A 129 -7.88 -20.03 1.32
CA TYR A 129 -9.11 -19.99 2.12
C TYR A 129 -8.82 -19.99 3.62
N PRO A 130 -9.75 -19.49 4.46
CA PRO A 130 -9.62 -19.58 5.90
C PRO A 130 -9.42 -21.02 6.37
N LEU A 131 -8.73 -21.18 7.49
CA LEU A 131 -8.68 -22.46 8.16
C LEU A 131 -10.04 -22.76 8.83
N PRO A 132 -10.48 -24.02 8.84
CA PRO A 132 -11.59 -24.44 9.69
C PRO A 132 -11.34 -24.04 11.15
N PRO A 133 -12.38 -23.63 11.92
CA PRO A 133 -12.22 -23.22 13.32
C PRO A 133 -11.54 -24.25 14.21
N ASP A 134 -11.70 -25.54 13.90
CA ASP A 134 -11.13 -26.68 14.63
C ASP A 134 -9.75 -27.12 14.10
N SER A 135 -9.16 -26.38 13.15
CA SER A 135 -7.88 -26.73 12.55
C SER A 135 -6.73 -26.67 13.56
N LYS A 136 -5.91 -27.73 13.59
CA LYS A 136 -4.64 -27.76 14.31
C LYS A 136 -3.53 -26.98 13.59
N ARG A 137 -3.69 -26.73 12.28
CA ARG A 137 -2.75 -25.91 11.50
C ARG A 137 -2.87 -24.46 11.96
N LYS A 138 -1.74 -23.75 12.04
CA LYS A 138 -1.74 -22.29 12.18
C LYS A 138 -1.37 -21.69 10.84
N LYS A 139 -2.01 -20.57 10.50
CA LYS A 139 -1.86 -19.88 9.23
C LYS A 139 -1.64 -18.40 9.51
N ASN A 140 -0.68 -17.79 8.83
CA ASN A 140 -0.58 -16.35 8.79
C ASN A 140 -1.78 -15.80 8.01
N THR A 141 -2.56 -14.93 8.63
CA THR A 141 -3.78 -14.36 8.04
C THR A 141 -3.49 -13.11 7.20
N HIS A 142 -2.25 -12.62 7.18
CA HIS A 142 -1.85 -11.53 6.29
C HIS A 142 -1.73 -12.04 4.86
N ALA A 143 -2.47 -11.40 3.95
CA ALA A 143 -2.46 -11.75 2.54
C ALA A 143 -1.07 -11.47 1.94
N SER A 144 -0.64 -12.34 1.03
CA SER A 144 0.60 -12.16 0.27
C SER A 144 0.61 -13.00 -1.00
N CYS A 145 1.44 -12.59 -1.96
CA CYS A 145 1.66 -13.28 -3.22
C CYS A 145 3.17 -13.44 -3.46
N TRP A 146 3.59 -14.62 -3.89
CA TRP A 146 4.99 -15.04 -3.91
C TRP A 146 5.39 -15.59 -5.27
N HIS A 147 6.56 -15.16 -5.73
CA HIS A 147 7.25 -15.70 -6.90
C HIS A 147 8.32 -16.69 -6.42
N ILE A 148 7.96 -17.98 -6.33
CA ILE A 148 8.72 -18.98 -5.57
C ILE A 148 10.04 -19.36 -6.25
N ASP A 149 10.02 -19.47 -7.59
CA ASP A 149 11.16 -19.90 -8.39
C ASP A 149 11.70 -18.80 -9.32
N LEU A 150 11.17 -17.58 -9.19
CA LEU A 150 11.37 -16.47 -10.11
C LEU A 150 11.01 -16.79 -11.57
N GLU A 151 10.28 -17.87 -11.83
CA GLU A 151 9.83 -18.34 -13.15
C GLU A 151 8.32 -18.58 -13.14
N ASN A 152 7.87 -19.83 -13.02
CA ASN A 152 6.49 -20.26 -13.29
C ASN A 152 5.75 -20.73 -12.03
N ASP A 153 6.39 -20.72 -10.86
CA ASP A 153 5.77 -21.07 -9.59
C ASP A 153 5.37 -19.79 -8.84
N ILE A 154 4.12 -19.37 -9.05
CA ILE A 154 3.49 -18.25 -8.37
C ILE A 154 2.42 -18.79 -7.44
N ARG A 155 2.42 -18.34 -6.19
CA ARG A 155 1.46 -18.77 -5.17
C ARG A 155 0.96 -17.59 -4.37
N SER A 156 -0.22 -17.72 -3.78
CA SER A 156 -0.75 -16.74 -2.86
C SER A 156 -1.20 -17.38 -1.55
N LEU A 157 -1.02 -16.64 -0.45
CA LEU A 157 -1.53 -16.93 0.86
C LEU A 157 -2.62 -15.90 1.15
N GLN A 158 -3.87 -16.34 1.27
CA GLN A 158 -5.02 -15.47 1.53
C GLN A 158 -6.00 -16.19 2.45
N SER A 159 -7.01 -15.51 2.98
CA SER A 159 -8.09 -16.15 3.75
C SER A 159 -9.44 -15.71 3.19
N ILE A 160 -9.65 -15.91 1.90
CA ILE A 160 -10.75 -15.35 1.11
C ILE A 160 -12.11 -15.76 1.67
N GLU A 161 -12.95 -14.76 1.95
CA GLU A 161 -14.34 -14.88 2.38
C GLU A 161 -15.25 -14.07 1.44
N PRO A 162 -16.55 -14.38 1.36
CA PRO A 162 -17.48 -13.69 0.47
C PRO A 162 -17.88 -12.31 0.99
N ASN A 163 -16.95 -11.34 0.96
CA ASN A 163 -17.18 -9.94 1.34
C ASN A 163 -16.34 -8.96 0.50
N ALA A 164 -16.64 -7.66 0.62
CA ALA A 164 -15.99 -6.63 -0.18
C ALA A 164 -14.49 -6.55 0.09
N ARG A 165 -14.09 -6.70 1.36
CA ARG A 165 -12.68 -6.69 1.77
C ARG A 165 -11.87 -7.72 0.99
N TRP A 166 -12.28 -8.99 1.03
CA TRP A 166 -11.55 -10.06 0.34
C TRP A 166 -11.70 -9.99 -1.18
N PHE A 167 -12.78 -9.42 -1.70
CA PHE A 167 -12.88 -9.14 -3.13
C PHE A 167 -11.78 -8.17 -3.58
N PHE A 168 -11.59 -7.05 -2.88
CA PHE A 168 -10.55 -6.07 -3.21
C PHE A 168 -9.14 -6.61 -2.92
N THR A 169 -8.95 -7.33 -1.82
CA THR A 169 -7.66 -7.97 -1.49
C THR A 169 -7.26 -9.03 -2.52
N ALA A 170 -8.20 -9.88 -2.99
CA ALA A 170 -7.88 -10.86 -4.03
C ALA A 170 -7.42 -10.18 -5.33
N HIS A 171 -8.07 -9.07 -5.71
CA HIS A 171 -7.65 -8.24 -6.84
C HIS A 171 -6.25 -7.65 -6.64
N HIS A 172 -5.94 -7.16 -5.44
CA HIS A 172 -4.62 -6.66 -5.06
C HIS A 172 -3.53 -7.74 -5.20
N GLU A 173 -3.71 -8.89 -4.55
CA GLU A 173 -2.69 -9.95 -4.50
C GLU A 173 -2.39 -10.55 -5.87
N LEU A 174 -3.42 -10.67 -6.72
CA LEU A 174 -3.21 -11.07 -8.10
C LEU A 174 -2.42 -10.02 -8.89
N GLY A 175 -2.45 -8.74 -8.50
CA GLY A 175 -1.62 -7.69 -9.11
C GLY A 175 -0.15 -7.99 -8.99
N HIS A 176 0.30 -8.47 -7.82
CA HIS A 176 1.65 -8.98 -7.66
C HIS A 176 1.92 -10.19 -8.57
N GLY A 177 1.01 -11.16 -8.60
CA GLY A 177 1.14 -12.36 -9.44
C GLY A 177 1.28 -12.04 -10.93
N TYR A 178 0.46 -11.13 -11.45
CA TYR A 178 0.55 -10.69 -12.84
C TYR A 178 1.78 -9.83 -13.12
N TYR A 179 2.26 -9.05 -12.15
CA TYR A 179 3.52 -8.34 -12.27
C TYR A 179 4.70 -9.35 -12.34
N PHE A 180 4.72 -10.36 -11.48
CA PHE A 180 5.70 -11.45 -11.52
C PHE A 180 5.76 -12.07 -12.92
N LYS A 181 4.60 -12.41 -13.49
CA LYS A 181 4.53 -12.97 -14.85
C LYS A 181 5.02 -12.00 -15.91
N ALA A 182 4.65 -10.73 -15.84
CA ALA A 182 4.96 -9.75 -16.88
C ALA A 182 6.47 -9.58 -17.08
N TYR A 183 7.26 -9.52 -16.00
CA TYR A 183 8.72 -9.41 -16.09
C TYR A 183 9.44 -10.77 -16.13
N THR A 184 8.73 -11.90 -16.01
CA THR A 184 9.33 -13.23 -16.17
C THR A 184 9.56 -13.49 -17.64
N ARG A 185 10.66 -12.96 -18.15
CA ARG A 185 11.03 -13.07 -19.56
C ARG A 185 12.55 -13.12 -19.72
N PRO A 186 13.07 -13.66 -20.85
CA PRO A 186 14.50 -13.79 -21.07
C PRO A 186 15.28 -12.47 -20.96
N GLU A 187 14.66 -11.35 -21.32
CA GLU A 187 15.27 -10.02 -21.33
C GLU A 187 15.41 -9.39 -19.93
N VAL A 188 14.76 -9.96 -18.91
CA VAL A 188 14.88 -9.51 -17.52
C VAL A 188 15.67 -10.56 -16.73
N PRO A 189 16.95 -10.29 -16.44
CA PRO A 189 17.78 -11.17 -15.60
C PRO A 189 17.13 -11.43 -14.25
N TYR A 190 17.36 -12.61 -13.65
CA TYR A 190 16.79 -12.99 -12.35
C TYR A 190 16.93 -11.93 -11.26
N LEU A 191 18.10 -11.28 -11.17
CA LEU A 191 18.36 -10.22 -10.18
C LEU A 191 17.49 -8.97 -10.38
N LEU A 192 16.92 -8.79 -11.57
CA LEU A 192 16.10 -7.66 -11.95
C LEU A 192 14.60 -7.99 -12.02
N ARG A 193 14.20 -9.23 -11.67
CA ARG A 193 12.81 -9.69 -11.59
C ARG A 193 12.14 -9.21 -10.30
N THR A 194 11.99 -7.90 -10.22
CA THR A 194 11.29 -7.16 -9.18
C THR A 194 10.72 -5.88 -9.79
N GLY A 195 9.90 -5.14 -9.06
CA GLY A 195 9.33 -3.88 -9.52
C GLY A 195 10.39 -2.81 -9.79
N ALA A 196 10.08 -1.84 -10.66
CA ALA A 196 11.02 -0.79 -11.05
C ALA A 196 11.55 0.02 -9.85
N ALA A 197 10.70 0.21 -8.84
CA ALA A 197 11.09 0.60 -7.50
C ALA A 197 10.34 -0.27 -6.49
N PRO A 198 10.79 -0.34 -5.22
CA PRO A 198 10.16 -1.22 -4.23
C PRO A 198 8.64 -0.99 -4.07
N GLY A 199 8.15 0.25 -4.19
CA GLY A 199 6.71 0.56 -4.13
C GLY A 199 5.90 0.29 -5.40
N PHE A 200 6.51 -0.14 -6.52
CA PHE A 200 5.76 -0.44 -7.76
C PHE A 200 4.91 -1.70 -7.62
N HIS A 201 5.40 -2.74 -6.94
CA HIS A 201 4.62 -3.96 -6.72
C HIS A 201 3.32 -3.68 -5.98
N GLU A 202 3.45 -3.00 -4.85
CA GLU A 202 2.33 -2.53 -4.03
C GLU A 202 1.43 -1.59 -4.82
N GLY A 203 2.01 -0.64 -5.57
CA GLY A 203 1.25 0.32 -6.37
C GLY A 203 0.37 -0.32 -7.44
N VAL A 204 0.79 -1.44 -8.03
CA VAL A 204 -0.01 -2.18 -9.02
C VAL A 204 -1.14 -2.95 -8.35
N GLY A 205 -0.87 -3.66 -7.24
CA GLY A 205 -1.92 -4.32 -6.46
C GLY A 205 -2.99 -3.32 -6.00
N GLU A 206 -2.54 -2.19 -5.47
CA GLU A 206 -3.40 -1.10 -5.02
C GLU A 206 -4.20 -0.43 -6.14
N LEU A 207 -3.61 -0.29 -7.34
CA LEU A 207 -4.32 0.22 -8.53
C LEU A 207 -5.51 -0.68 -8.87
N ILE A 208 -5.32 -1.99 -8.88
CA ILE A 208 -6.39 -2.93 -9.25
C ILE A 208 -7.40 -3.08 -8.11
N SER A 209 -6.96 -3.02 -6.86
CA SER A 209 -7.85 -2.90 -5.69
C SER A 209 -8.80 -1.70 -5.85
N LEU A 210 -8.27 -0.51 -6.16
CA LEU A 210 -9.07 0.70 -6.40
C LEU A 210 -10.05 0.53 -7.57
N ALA A 211 -9.65 -0.13 -8.65
CA ALA A 211 -10.57 -0.37 -9.76
C ALA A 211 -11.65 -1.39 -9.44
N SER A 212 -11.32 -2.40 -8.64
CA SER A 212 -12.27 -3.41 -8.20
C SER A 212 -13.35 -2.86 -7.28
N SER A 213 -13.11 -1.72 -6.62
CA SER A 213 -14.11 -1.03 -5.79
C SER A 213 -15.05 -0.08 -6.56
N GLN A 214 -14.77 0.20 -7.83
CA GLN A 214 -15.57 1.15 -8.61
C GLN A 214 -16.97 0.57 -8.91
N VAL A 215 -18.01 1.36 -8.65
CA VAL A 215 -19.41 0.96 -8.86
C VAL A 215 -19.67 0.40 -10.27
N PRO A 216 -19.19 1.01 -11.37
CA PRO A 216 -19.43 0.45 -12.70
C PRO A 216 -18.78 -0.92 -12.91
N TYR A 217 -17.65 -1.22 -12.25
CA TYR A 217 -17.06 -2.55 -12.29
C TYR A 217 -17.88 -3.56 -11.49
N LEU A 218 -18.27 -3.21 -10.27
CA LEU A 218 -19.13 -4.05 -9.42
C LEU A 218 -20.46 -4.38 -10.10
N GLN A 219 -21.06 -3.42 -10.80
CA GLN A 219 -22.26 -3.66 -11.63
C GLN A 219 -21.98 -4.57 -12.83
N SER A 220 -20.83 -4.41 -13.50
CA SER A 220 -20.45 -5.25 -14.65
C SER A 220 -20.25 -6.72 -14.27
N ARG A 221 -19.89 -7.00 -13.01
CA ARG A 221 -19.74 -8.37 -12.48
C ARG A 221 -21.00 -8.90 -11.79
N GLY A 222 -22.09 -8.14 -11.80
CA GLY A 222 -23.36 -8.55 -11.21
C GLY A 222 -23.39 -8.54 -9.68
N ILE A 223 -22.41 -7.90 -9.02
CA ILE A 223 -22.38 -7.73 -7.56
C ILE A 223 -23.42 -6.67 -7.18
N LEU A 224 -23.33 -5.49 -7.79
CA LEU A 224 -24.31 -4.42 -7.59
C LEU A 224 -25.42 -4.49 -8.64
N PRO A 225 -26.68 -4.24 -8.26
CA PRO A 225 -27.77 -4.06 -9.22
C PRO A 225 -27.46 -2.95 -10.23
N LYS A 226 -27.93 -3.09 -11.47
CA LYS A 226 -27.70 -2.11 -12.55
C LYS A 226 -28.31 -0.73 -12.25
N ASP A 227 -29.36 -0.69 -11.45
CA ASP A 227 -30.05 0.52 -10.99
C ASP A 227 -29.56 1.02 -9.62
N PHE A 228 -28.52 0.40 -9.05
CA PHE A 228 -27.89 0.87 -7.81
C PHE A 228 -27.43 2.32 -7.97
N LYS A 229 -27.90 3.18 -7.06
CA LYS A 229 -27.56 4.60 -7.00
C LYS A 229 -26.61 4.83 -5.82
N PRO A 230 -25.29 4.93 -6.06
CA PRO A 230 -24.34 5.18 -4.98
C PRO A 230 -24.51 6.59 -4.42
N ASP A 231 -24.41 6.73 -3.09
CA ASP A 231 -24.04 8.01 -2.50
C ASP A 231 -22.55 8.25 -2.77
N MET A 232 -22.26 9.05 -3.79
CA MET A 232 -20.89 9.31 -4.22
C MET A 232 -20.02 9.94 -3.12
N ASN A 233 -20.60 10.74 -2.22
CA ASN A 233 -19.84 11.32 -1.11
C ASN A 233 -19.52 10.25 -0.07
N ALA A 234 -20.45 9.34 0.20
CA ALA A 234 -20.21 8.20 1.09
C ALA A 234 -19.11 7.29 0.54
N PHE A 235 -19.16 6.90 -0.74
CA PHE A 235 -18.12 6.06 -1.35
C PHE A 235 -16.75 6.74 -1.36
N LEU A 236 -16.68 8.03 -1.72
CA LEU A 236 -15.42 8.77 -1.66
C LEU A 236 -14.90 8.92 -0.23
N LEU A 237 -15.79 9.13 0.76
CA LEU A 237 -15.41 9.19 2.15
C LEU A 237 -14.87 7.84 2.64
N ASP A 238 -15.50 6.73 2.26
CA ASP A 238 -15.00 5.38 2.56
C ASP A 238 -13.62 5.13 1.93
N ASP A 239 -13.45 5.45 0.64
CA ASP A 239 -12.14 5.36 -0.03
C ASP A 239 -11.06 6.20 0.69
N ALA A 240 -11.42 7.41 1.12
CA ALA A 240 -10.51 8.27 1.87
C ALA A 240 -10.11 7.64 3.21
N LEU A 241 -11.08 7.21 4.01
CA LEU A 241 -10.87 6.73 5.38
C LEU A 241 -10.26 5.32 5.42
N ALA A 242 -10.75 4.41 4.58
CA ALA A 242 -10.36 3.01 4.61
C ALA A 242 -9.13 2.68 3.76
N ARG A 243 -8.72 3.53 2.79
CA ARG A 243 -7.75 3.11 1.76
C ARG A 243 -6.67 4.14 1.38
N ALA A 244 -6.71 5.36 1.91
CA ALA A 244 -5.80 6.41 1.43
C ALA A 244 -5.32 7.40 2.50
N ILE A 245 -6.25 8.15 3.10
CA ILE A 245 -5.92 9.38 3.85
C ILE A 245 -5.29 9.07 5.21
N PRO A 246 -5.86 8.24 6.11
CA PRO A 246 -5.14 7.82 7.31
C PRO A 246 -3.85 7.05 6.98
N PHE A 247 -3.93 6.19 5.97
CA PHE A 247 -2.86 5.27 5.61
C PHE A 247 -1.59 5.96 5.12
N ILE A 248 -1.70 7.04 4.35
CA ILE A 248 -0.51 7.76 3.88
C ILE A 248 0.28 8.37 5.05
N TYR A 249 -0.39 8.87 6.10
CA TYR A 249 0.28 9.45 7.27
C TYR A 249 0.86 8.38 8.18
N PHE A 250 0.20 7.23 8.31
CA PHE A 250 0.80 6.08 8.96
C PHE A 250 2.06 5.59 8.21
N SER A 251 1.98 5.52 6.87
CA SER A 251 3.01 4.89 6.04
C SER A 251 4.23 5.76 5.72
N CYS A 252 4.07 7.07 5.56
CA CYS A 252 5.22 7.99 5.38
C CYS A 252 5.58 8.77 6.65
N GLY A 253 4.71 8.77 7.66
CA GLY A 253 4.90 9.46 8.94
C GLY A 253 5.27 8.49 10.05
N THR A 254 4.25 7.91 10.70
CA THR A 254 4.41 7.17 11.95
C THR A 254 5.48 6.08 11.89
N MET A 255 5.38 5.18 10.93
CA MET A 255 6.28 4.02 10.79
C MET A 255 7.72 4.42 10.49
N PRO A 256 8.03 5.10 9.36
CA PRO A 256 9.41 5.36 8.98
C PRO A 256 10.11 6.34 9.91
N HIS A 257 9.41 7.30 10.53
CA HIS A 257 10.03 8.20 11.49
C HIS A 257 10.42 7.45 12.78
N TRP A 258 9.57 6.56 13.28
CA TRP A 258 9.89 5.75 14.45
C TRP A 258 11.06 4.79 14.17
N GLU A 259 11.06 4.12 13.02
CA GLU A 259 12.17 3.25 12.60
C GLU A 259 13.47 4.04 12.41
N ALA A 260 13.43 5.22 11.80
CA ALA A 260 14.61 6.08 11.64
C ALA A 260 15.19 6.53 12.98
N ASP A 261 14.34 6.88 13.94
CA ASP A 261 14.78 7.25 15.29
C ASP A 261 15.58 6.13 15.96
N ILE A 262 15.11 4.89 15.84
CA ILE A 262 15.78 3.73 16.42
C ILE A 262 17.04 3.38 15.64
N TYR A 263 16.94 3.22 14.32
CA TYR A 263 18.00 2.66 13.48
C TYR A 263 19.12 3.66 13.17
N ALA A 264 18.78 4.92 12.95
CA ALA A 264 19.73 5.95 12.49
C ALA A 264 20.03 7.01 13.56
N HIS A 265 19.14 7.20 14.54
CA HIS A 265 19.31 8.22 15.57
C HIS A 265 19.54 7.66 16.98
N ASN A 266 19.68 6.33 17.10
CA ASN A 266 19.99 5.63 18.34
C ASN A 266 19.03 5.96 19.49
N LEU A 267 17.72 6.01 19.20
CA LEU A 267 16.70 6.21 20.22
C LEU A 267 16.84 5.14 21.33
N PRO A 268 17.04 5.54 22.59
CA PRO A 268 17.13 4.63 23.72
C PRO A 268 15.88 3.76 23.88
N ALA A 269 16.07 2.51 24.29
CA ALA A 269 14.97 1.53 24.46
C ALA A 269 13.91 1.98 25.46
N ASP A 270 14.29 2.78 26.46
CA ASP A 270 13.41 3.38 27.47
C ASP A 270 12.64 4.63 26.93
N GLN A 271 12.60 4.82 25.62
CA GLN A 271 11.84 5.88 24.95
C GLN A 271 11.08 5.39 23.72
N TRP A 272 11.12 4.09 23.42
CA TRP A 272 10.54 3.53 22.19
C TRP A 272 9.04 3.70 22.14
N ASN A 273 8.35 3.39 23.24
CA ASN A 273 6.90 3.37 23.26
C ASN A 273 6.32 4.80 23.33
N ALA A 274 6.92 5.68 24.14
CA ALA A 274 6.58 7.10 24.16
C ALA A 274 6.80 7.75 22.79
N ARG A 275 7.90 7.42 22.09
CA ARG A 275 8.14 7.94 20.73
C ARG A 275 7.10 7.44 19.74
N TRP A 276 6.73 6.17 19.81
CA TRP A 276 5.67 5.59 18.97
C TRP A 276 4.35 6.35 19.15
N TRP A 277 3.88 6.49 20.39
CA TRP A 277 2.62 7.18 20.68
C TRP A 277 2.67 8.68 20.36
N LYS A 278 3.85 9.32 20.47
CA LYS A 278 4.04 10.69 19.99
C LYS A 278 3.77 10.78 18.48
N TYR A 279 4.34 9.89 17.67
CA TYR A 279 4.11 9.92 16.23
C TYR A 279 2.68 9.54 15.85
N VAL A 280 2.08 8.56 16.54
CA VAL A 280 0.66 8.21 16.35
C VAL A 280 -0.24 9.43 16.63
N SER A 281 0.02 10.14 17.72
CA SER A 281 -0.67 11.40 18.07
C SER A 281 -0.46 12.47 17.01
N ASP A 282 0.78 12.78 16.67
CA ASP A 282 1.13 13.94 15.85
C ASP A 282 0.74 13.76 14.37
N MET A 283 0.79 12.52 13.86
CA MET A 283 0.52 12.23 12.44
C MET A 283 -0.92 11.77 12.18
N GLN A 284 -1.58 11.14 13.15
CA GLN A 284 -2.91 10.53 12.95
C GLN A 284 -4.01 11.15 13.83
N GLY A 285 -3.65 11.92 14.87
CA GLY A 285 -4.63 12.45 15.81
C GLY A 285 -5.25 11.38 16.71
N ILE A 286 -4.46 10.35 17.04
CA ILE A 286 -4.90 9.15 17.78
C ILE A 286 -4.16 9.05 19.11
N GLU A 287 -4.83 8.55 20.14
CA GLU A 287 -4.26 8.36 21.47
C GLU A 287 -4.51 6.93 22.00
N PRO A 288 -3.65 6.43 22.91
CA PRO A 288 -3.88 5.12 23.49
C PRO A 288 -5.13 5.11 24.40
N PRO A 289 -5.83 3.98 24.53
CA PRO A 289 -7.00 3.84 25.42
C PRO A 289 -6.70 4.10 26.90
N SER A 290 -5.44 3.98 27.30
CA SER A 290 -4.94 4.17 28.66
C SER A 290 -3.48 4.59 28.61
N PRO A 291 -2.90 5.13 29.70
CA PRO A 291 -1.47 5.41 29.76
C PRO A 291 -0.62 4.19 29.39
N ARG A 292 0.40 4.39 28.56
CA ARG A 292 1.32 3.34 28.09
C ARG A 292 2.73 3.69 28.52
N GLY A 293 3.33 2.88 29.40
CA GLY A 293 4.73 3.01 29.78
C GLY A 293 5.68 2.29 28.82
N GLU A 294 6.95 2.23 29.19
CA GLU A 294 8.04 1.62 28.42
C GLU A 294 8.21 0.12 28.70
N GLU A 295 7.38 -0.46 29.58
CA GLU A 295 7.24 -1.92 29.71
C GLU A 295 6.59 -2.57 28.49
N TRP A 296 6.08 -1.77 27.55
CA TRP A 296 5.46 -2.19 26.29
C TRP A 296 6.31 -1.81 25.08
N CYS A 297 6.07 -2.45 23.94
CA CYS A 297 6.58 -2.04 22.64
C CYS A 297 5.44 -2.14 21.61
N ASP A 298 4.52 -1.18 21.64
CA ASP A 298 3.29 -1.23 20.83
C ASP A 298 3.59 -1.26 19.33
N ALA A 299 4.63 -0.53 18.91
CA ALA A 299 5.15 -0.56 17.54
C ALA A 299 5.49 -1.98 17.06
N ALA A 300 6.12 -2.81 17.91
CA ALA A 300 6.52 -4.17 17.55
C ALA A 300 5.33 -5.13 17.39
N THR A 301 4.11 -4.71 17.70
CA THR A 301 2.90 -5.48 17.36
C THR A 301 2.53 -5.37 15.89
N LYS A 302 3.12 -4.42 15.15
CA LYS A 302 2.95 -4.26 13.71
C LYS A 302 3.94 -5.17 12.98
N THR A 303 3.41 -6.18 12.27
CA THR A 303 4.17 -7.19 11.50
C THR A 303 5.38 -6.62 10.73
N HIS A 304 5.23 -5.48 10.07
CA HIS A 304 6.30 -4.91 9.25
C HIS A 304 7.51 -4.41 10.05
N ILE A 305 7.36 -4.11 11.35
CA ILE A 305 8.50 -3.77 12.21
C ILE A 305 9.38 -5.00 12.46
N ASN A 306 8.78 -6.17 12.66
CA ASN A 306 9.53 -7.40 13.00
C ASN A 306 9.89 -8.26 11.79
N ASP A 307 9.10 -8.22 10.71
CA ASP A 307 9.29 -9.12 9.56
C ASP A 307 9.99 -8.43 8.37
N THR A 308 9.82 -7.10 8.22
CA THR A 308 10.36 -6.34 7.07
C THR A 308 10.73 -4.90 7.45
N PRO A 309 11.72 -4.69 8.35
CA PRO A 309 12.06 -3.36 8.86
C PRO A 309 12.51 -2.41 7.74
N ALA A 310 12.21 -1.13 7.91
CA ALA A 310 12.46 -0.02 7.00
C ALA A 310 11.77 -0.12 5.62
N TYR A 311 10.82 -1.04 5.45
CA TYR A 311 10.09 -1.22 4.18
C TYR A 311 8.91 -0.24 4.01
N TYR A 312 8.36 0.27 5.11
CA TYR A 312 6.98 0.73 5.13
C TYR A 312 6.69 1.99 4.30
N TYR A 313 7.72 2.79 4.00
CA TYR A 313 7.61 3.96 3.11
C TYR A 313 7.19 3.57 1.67
N ASN A 314 7.39 2.31 1.27
CA ASN A 314 6.98 1.81 -0.05
C ASN A 314 5.46 1.87 -0.23
N TYR A 315 4.68 1.68 0.84
CA TYR A 315 3.23 1.80 0.83
C TYR A 315 2.77 3.25 0.60
N ALA A 316 3.52 4.23 1.10
CA ALA A 316 3.22 5.63 0.83
C ALA A 316 3.47 5.98 -0.65
N PHE A 317 4.58 5.49 -1.21
CA PHE A 317 4.84 5.60 -2.65
C PHE A 317 3.71 4.95 -3.45
N ALA A 318 3.36 3.71 -3.12
CA ALA A 318 2.28 2.95 -3.78
C ALA A 318 0.94 3.69 -3.74
N THR A 319 0.62 4.34 -2.61
CA THR A 319 -0.60 5.13 -2.45
C THR A 319 -0.66 6.31 -3.43
N VAL A 320 0.44 7.02 -3.65
CA VAL A 320 0.46 8.13 -4.62
C VAL A 320 0.48 7.60 -6.05
N PHE A 321 1.28 6.56 -6.28
CA PHE A 321 1.46 5.92 -7.58
C PHE A 321 0.16 5.33 -8.13
N LYS A 322 -0.65 4.65 -7.31
CA LYS A 322 -1.93 4.06 -7.74
C LYS A 322 -2.87 5.12 -8.32
N PHE A 323 -3.01 6.27 -7.65
CA PHE A 323 -3.87 7.35 -8.13
C PHE A 323 -3.35 7.97 -9.42
N GLN A 324 -2.03 8.07 -9.58
CA GLN A 324 -1.43 8.59 -10.81
C GLN A 324 -1.68 7.67 -12.01
N LEU A 325 -1.49 6.35 -11.85
CA LEU A 325 -1.83 5.39 -12.91
C LEU A 325 -3.33 5.37 -13.20
N HIS A 326 -4.16 5.38 -12.16
CA HIS A 326 -5.62 5.38 -12.28
C HIS A 326 -6.14 6.62 -13.01
N ASP A 327 -5.63 7.81 -12.69
CA ASP A 327 -5.98 9.07 -13.35
C ASP A 327 -5.61 9.05 -14.83
N TYR A 328 -4.44 8.50 -15.17
CA TYR A 328 -4.03 8.34 -16.57
C TYR A 328 -4.96 7.39 -17.32
N ILE A 329 -5.21 6.18 -16.79
CA ILE A 329 -6.13 5.21 -17.38
C ILE A 329 -7.51 5.85 -17.60
N ALA A 330 -8.08 6.44 -16.55
CA ALA A 330 -9.41 7.01 -16.58
C ALA A 330 -9.51 8.14 -17.60
N ARG A 331 -8.62 9.13 -17.56
CA ARG A 331 -8.78 10.36 -18.36
C ARG A 331 -8.19 10.27 -19.76
N LYS A 332 -7.07 9.55 -19.93
CA LYS A 332 -6.31 9.55 -21.18
C LYS A 332 -6.64 8.36 -22.07
N ILE A 333 -6.91 7.19 -21.49
CA ILE A 333 -7.26 5.98 -22.25
C ILE A 333 -8.78 5.87 -22.37
N LEU A 334 -9.50 5.92 -21.25
CA LEU A 334 -10.94 5.66 -21.23
C LEU A 334 -11.82 6.90 -21.44
N HIS A 335 -11.27 8.10 -21.24
CA HIS A 335 -12.02 9.36 -21.22
C HIS A 335 -13.22 9.35 -20.25
N GLN A 336 -13.04 8.71 -19.09
CA GLN A 336 -14.01 8.59 -18.00
C GLN A 336 -13.57 9.39 -16.76
N PRO A 337 -14.51 9.76 -15.85
CA PRO A 337 -14.16 10.31 -14.55
C PRO A 337 -13.40 9.28 -13.70
N PRO A 338 -12.29 9.64 -13.02
CA PRO A 338 -11.54 8.71 -12.17
C PRO A 338 -12.38 8.05 -11.06
N GLN A 339 -13.37 8.74 -10.52
CA GLN A 339 -14.24 8.27 -9.42
C GLN A 339 -15.32 7.28 -9.87
N SER A 340 -15.40 6.98 -11.16
CA SER A 340 -16.42 6.11 -11.73
C SER A 340 -15.95 5.46 -13.03
N CYS A 341 -14.67 5.08 -13.10
CA CYS A 341 -14.14 4.42 -14.29
C CYS A 341 -14.20 2.90 -14.16
N ASN A 342 -14.28 2.21 -15.28
CA ASN A 342 -14.17 0.75 -15.33
C ASN A 342 -13.31 0.37 -16.54
N TYR A 343 -12.17 -0.24 -16.27
CA TYR A 343 -11.26 -0.74 -17.30
C TYR A 343 -11.25 -2.26 -17.45
N ALA A 344 -12.16 -2.98 -16.80
CA ALA A 344 -12.29 -4.42 -17.02
C ALA A 344 -12.57 -4.73 -18.51
N ASP A 345 -12.02 -5.83 -19.00
CA ASP A 345 -12.12 -6.28 -20.40
C ASP A 345 -11.51 -5.31 -21.44
N ASN A 346 -10.79 -4.27 -21.01
CA ASN A 346 -10.15 -3.31 -21.90
C ASN A 346 -8.69 -3.71 -22.21
N LYS A 347 -8.48 -4.28 -23.40
CA LYS A 347 -7.16 -4.75 -23.86
C LYS A 347 -6.15 -3.62 -24.11
N GLU A 348 -6.61 -2.40 -24.38
CA GLU A 348 -5.74 -1.24 -24.55
C GLU A 348 -5.11 -0.86 -23.20
N VAL A 349 -5.92 -0.79 -22.14
CA VAL A 349 -5.44 -0.57 -20.76
C VAL A 349 -4.49 -1.68 -20.34
N GLY A 350 -4.81 -2.94 -20.64
CA GLY A 350 -3.92 -4.05 -20.31
C GLY A 350 -2.60 -4.01 -21.06
N THR A 351 -2.61 -3.63 -22.34
CA THR A 351 -1.38 -3.45 -23.13
C THR A 351 -0.53 -2.32 -22.56
N TRP A 352 -1.14 -1.19 -22.21
CA TRP A 352 -0.47 -0.07 -21.57
C TRP A 352 0.14 -0.47 -20.22
N LEU A 353 -0.62 -1.15 -19.36
CA LEU A 353 -0.15 -1.61 -18.06
C LEU A 353 1.01 -2.60 -18.23
N ASN A 354 0.87 -3.60 -19.11
CA ASN A 354 1.91 -4.59 -19.36
C ASN A 354 3.22 -3.96 -19.88
N ASN A 355 3.16 -2.85 -20.62
CA ASN A 355 4.36 -2.13 -21.07
C ASN A 355 5.17 -1.52 -19.91
N ILE A 356 4.51 -1.24 -18.78
CA ILE A 356 5.14 -0.83 -17.53
C ILE A 356 5.69 -2.07 -16.81
N LEU A 357 4.83 -3.08 -16.61
CA LEU A 357 5.15 -4.24 -15.78
C LEU A 357 6.29 -5.10 -16.36
N LYS A 358 6.32 -5.31 -17.67
CA LYS A 358 7.29 -6.20 -18.33
C LYS A 358 8.75 -5.76 -18.22
N LYS A 359 9.00 -4.52 -17.80
CA LYS A 359 10.34 -3.96 -17.61
C LYS A 359 11.01 -4.47 -16.31
N GLY A 360 10.24 -4.93 -15.32
CA GLY A 360 10.81 -5.25 -14.01
C GLY A 360 11.63 -4.07 -13.47
N SER A 361 12.86 -4.35 -13.01
CA SER A 361 13.81 -3.33 -12.53
C SER A 361 14.95 -3.02 -13.50
N THR A 362 14.74 -3.25 -14.81
CA THR A 362 15.79 -3.01 -15.83
C THR A 362 15.98 -1.54 -16.20
N GLU A 363 15.10 -0.64 -15.75
CA GLU A 363 15.10 0.78 -16.09
C GLU A 363 14.86 1.65 -14.84
N ASP A 364 15.32 2.91 -14.86
CA ASP A 364 15.01 3.88 -13.79
C ASP A 364 13.49 4.09 -13.69
N TRP A 365 12.94 3.81 -12.51
CA TRP A 365 11.52 3.92 -12.24
C TRP A 365 10.92 5.30 -12.55
N ARG A 366 11.70 6.38 -12.39
CA ARG A 366 11.25 7.75 -12.70
C ARG A 366 11.01 7.90 -14.19
N LYS A 367 11.93 7.35 -14.99
CA LYS A 367 11.80 7.32 -16.45
C LYS A 367 10.60 6.48 -16.86
N VAL A 368 10.47 5.27 -16.31
CA VAL A 368 9.34 4.38 -16.60
C VAL A 368 7.99 5.06 -16.30
N LEU A 369 7.86 5.69 -15.13
CA LEU A 369 6.64 6.39 -14.73
C LEU A 369 6.36 7.59 -15.65
N LYS A 370 7.37 8.43 -15.90
CA LYS A 370 7.22 9.63 -16.73
C LYS A 370 6.89 9.31 -18.18
N GLU A 371 7.45 8.24 -18.74
CA GLU A 371 7.10 7.75 -20.08
C GLU A 371 5.67 7.21 -20.13
N ALA A 372 5.23 6.53 -19.07
CA ALA A 372 3.90 5.94 -19.01
C ALA A 372 2.79 6.97 -18.80
N THR A 373 3.00 7.97 -17.93
CA THR A 373 1.95 8.90 -17.50
C THR A 373 2.17 10.34 -17.96
N GLY A 374 3.36 10.69 -18.43
CA GLY A 374 3.75 12.05 -18.82
C GLY A 374 4.17 12.96 -17.66
N GLU A 375 4.22 12.47 -16.42
CA GLU A 375 4.59 13.27 -15.24
C GLU A 375 5.45 12.47 -14.24
N ASP A 376 6.27 13.18 -13.46
CA ASP A 376 6.98 12.62 -12.32
C ASP A 376 6.00 12.25 -11.19
N ILE A 377 6.42 11.44 -10.22
CA ILE A 377 5.55 11.05 -9.09
C ILE A 377 5.00 12.29 -8.38
N SER A 378 3.68 12.36 -8.22
CA SER A 378 3.02 13.54 -7.67
C SER A 378 1.72 13.20 -6.95
N THR A 379 1.43 13.91 -5.86
CA THR A 379 0.16 13.80 -5.12
C THR A 379 -1.02 14.45 -5.85
N ARG A 380 -0.80 15.05 -7.03
CA ARG A 380 -1.84 15.73 -7.83
C ARG A 380 -3.05 14.83 -8.09
N ALA A 381 -2.83 13.65 -8.66
CA ALA A 381 -3.91 12.75 -9.04
C ALA A 381 -4.76 12.31 -7.84
N MET A 382 -4.13 12.03 -6.71
CA MET A 382 -4.81 11.72 -5.45
C MET A 382 -5.63 12.90 -4.95
N ALA A 383 -5.07 14.12 -4.96
CA ALA A 383 -5.79 15.33 -4.57
C ALA A 383 -6.99 15.63 -5.49
N ASP A 384 -6.84 15.39 -6.79
CA ASP A 384 -7.90 15.55 -7.79
C ASP A 384 -9.00 14.50 -7.61
N TYR A 385 -8.65 13.26 -7.27
CA TYR A 385 -9.61 12.18 -6.99
C TYR A 385 -10.54 12.55 -5.82
N PHE A 386 -9.99 13.08 -4.72
CA PHE A 386 -10.75 13.45 -3.53
C PHE A 386 -11.30 14.89 -3.53
N LYS A 387 -11.10 15.66 -4.61
CA LYS A 387 -11.55 17.06 -4.68
C LYS A 387 -13.06 17.24 -4.42
N PRO A 388 -13.98 16.42 -4.99
CA PRO A 388 -15.41 16.54 -4.68
C PRO A 388 -15.72 16.30 -3.19
N LEU A 389 -15.06 15.31 -2.59
CA LEU A 389 -15.19 15.01 -1.17
C LEU A 389 -14.68 16.16 -0.30
N GLN A 390 -13.57 16.81 -0.68
CA GLN A 390 -13.02 17.93 0.08
C GLN A 390 -14.04 19.06 0.23
N SER A 391 -14.69 19.47 -0.87
CA SER A 391 -15.73 20.50 -0.81
C SER A 391 -16.93 20.10 0.05
N TRP A 392 -17.32 18.82 0.01
CA TRP A 392 -18.36 18.30 0.88
C TRP A 392 -17.95 18.31 2.36
N LEU A 393 -16.72 17.89 2.68
CA LEU A 393 -16.19 17.89 4.05
C LEU A 393 -16.06 19.29 4.64
N GLU A 394 -15.73 20.30 3.84
CA GLU A 394 -15.70 21.70 4.26
C GLU A 394 -17.08 22.18 4.72
N GLU A 395 -18.15 21.78 4.03
CA GLU A 395 -19.53 22.07 4.43
C GLU A 395 -19.92 21.30 5.70
N GLN A 396 -19.65 19.99 5.73
CA GLN A 396 -20.04 19.12 6.85
C GLN A 396 -19.34 19.49 8.17
N ASN A 397 -18.17 20.11 8.10
CA ASN A 397 -17.38 20.48 9.27
C ASN A 397 -17.56 21.94 9.70
N LYS A 398 -18.53 22.68 9.12
CA LYS A 398 -18.87 24.01 9.63
C LYS A 398 -19.24 23.95 11.11
N GLY A 399 -18.57 24.78 11.91
CA GLY A 399 -18.76 24.84 13.37
C GLY A 399 -18.10 23.71 14.16
N ARG A 400 -17.34 22.80 13.51
CA ARG A 400 -16.58 21.74 14.18
C ARG A 400 -15.12 22.15 14.38
N GLN A 401 -14.50 21.65 15.45
CA GLN A 401 -13.07 21.79 15.65
C GLN A 401 -12.33 20.88 14.65
N ILE A 402 -11.46 21.48 13.85
CA ILE A 402 -10.62 20.79 12.88
C ILE A 402 -9.24 20.58 13.50
N GLY A 403 -8.69 19.38 13.35
CA GLY A 403 -7.44 19.01 14.00
C GLY A 403 -7.68 18.48 15.41
N TRP A 404 -6.61 18.29 16.18
CA TRP A 404 -6.62 17.64 17.50
C TRP A 404 -5.68 18.34 18.49
N GLU A 405 -5.44 19.62 18.22
CA GLU A 405 -4.75 20.56 19.11
C GLU A 405 -5.75 21.28 20.01
#